data_AF-A0AAW0WGZ8-F1
#
_entry.id   AF-A0AAW0WGZ8-F1
#
_cell.length_a   1.000
_cell.length_b   1.000
_cell.length_c   1.000
_cell.angle_alpha   90.00
_cell.angle_beta   90.00
_cell.angle_gamma   90.00
#
_symmetry.space_group_name_H-M   'P 1'
#
loop_
_entity.id
_entity.type
_entity.pdbx_description
1 polymer ?
#
loop_
_entity_poly.entity_id
_entity_poly.type
_entity_poly.pdbx_seq_one_letter_code
_entity_poly.pdbx_strand_id
1 'polypeptide(L)'
;MMMDSQLKNKIRNYCSVVNNEEGFITYEIQTEDIEKDEDKKIQVVAIGPDNNGPIKSVLLLGETGVGKTRVINTMINHLFGVSFEDNFRLQLKDQVLNNSSLQVESQTEYITAYKVYHQPGMAYNL
;
A
#
# COMPACT_ATOMS: atom_id res chain seq x y z
N MET A 1 -4.48 -25.16 -4.52
CA MET A 1 -4.97 -24.94 -3.15
C MET A 1 -5.66 -23.60 -3.16
N MET A 2 -6.99 -23.61 -3.02
CA MET A 2 -7.80 -22.43 -3.25
C MET A 2 -7.52 -21.41 -2.16
N MET A 3 -7.51 -20.14 -2.58
CA MET A 3 -7.61 -18.97 -1.74
C MET A 3 -8.38 -19.23 -0.44
N ASP A 4 -7.94 -18.63 0.67
CA ASP A 4 -8.96 -18.23 1.64
C ASP A 4 -9.86 -17.22 0.92
N SER A 5 -10.95 -17.73 0.36
CA SER A 5 -11.91 -16.99 -0.47
C SER A 5 -12.47 -15.79 0.28
N GLN A 6 -12.35 -15.79 1.61
CA GLN A 6 -12.66 -14.67 2.48
C GLN A 6 -11.69 -13.48 2.29
N LEU A 7 -10.37 -13.68 2.30
CA LEU A 7 -9.42 -12.57 2.18
C LEU A 7 -9.50 -11.89 0.81
N LYS A 8 -9.59 -12.67 -0.29
CA LYS A 8 -9.77 -12.13 -1.65
C LYS A 8 -11.03 -11.28 -1.78
N ASN A 9 -12.12 -11.72 -1.16
CA ASN A 9 -13.37 -10.96 -1.15
C ASN A 9 -13.30 -9.73 -0.25
N LYS A 10 -12.56 -9.80 0.87
CA LYS A 10 -12.36 -8.67 1.79
C LYS A 10 -11.49 -7.56 1.17
N ILE A 11 -10.44 -7.89 0.44
CA ILE A 11 -9.53 -6.89 -0.18
C ILE A 11 -10.07 -6.31 -1.50
N ARG A 12 -10.97 -7.02 -2.19
CA ARG A 12 -11.53 -6.61 -3.51
C ARG A 12 -12.22 -5.24 -3.49
N ASN A 13 -12.78 -4.83 -2.36
CA ASN A 13 -13.47 -3.55 -2.25
C ASN A 13 -12.50 -2.36 -2.18
N TYR A 14 -11.22 -2.62 -1.88
CA TYR A 14 -10.21 -1.58 -1.63
C TYR A 14 -9.00 -1.71 -2.55
N CYS A 15 -9.03 -2.62 -3.52
CA CYS A 15 -7.91 -2.86 -4.42
C CYS A 15 -8.35 -3.03 -5.88
N SER A 16 -7.49 -2.61 -6.81
CA SER A 16 -7.58 -2.92 -8.23
C SER A 16 -6.52 -3.97 -8.61
N VAL A 17 -6.78 -4.76 -9.65
CA VAL A 17 -5.77 -5.68 -10.20
C VAL A 17 -4.85 -4.89 -11.11
N VAL A 18 -3.54 -4.98 -10.89
CA VAL A 18 -2.52 -4.29 -11.70
C VAL A 18 -1.75 -5.26 -12.59
N ASN A 19 -1.44 -6.45 -12.09
CA ASN A 19 -0.78 -7.49 -12.87
C ASN A 19 -1.35 -8.88 -12.56
N ASN A 20 -1.32 -9.75 -13.56
CA ASN A 20 -1.67 -11.16 -13.45
C ASN A 20 -0.75 -11.96 -14.38
N GLU A 21 0.40 -12.38 -13.86
CA GLU A 21 1.41 -13.17 -14.57
C GLU A 21 1.41 -14.59 -14.01
N GLU A 22 1.21 -15.59 -14.87
CA GLU A 22 1.35 -17.02 -14.52
C GLU A 22 0.55 -17.47 -13.27
N GLY A 23 -0.57 -16.80 -12.97
CA GLY A 23 -1.40 -17.09 -11.79
C GLY A 23 -0.94 -16.41 -10.50
N PHE A 24 0.07 -15.54 -10.57
CA PHE A 24 0.46 -14.60 -9.54
C PHE A 24 -0.20 -13.23 -9.78
N ILE A 25 -0.97 -12.75 -8.80
CA ILE A 25 -1.76 -11.52 -8.96
C ILE A 25 -1.19 -10.41 -8.08
N THR A 26 -0.97 -9.23 -8.66
CA THR A 26 -0.64 -8.03 -7.89
C THR A 26 -1.87 -7.14 -7.81
N TYR A 27 -2.29 -6.86 -6.57
CA TYR A 27 -3.36 -5.94 -6.25
C TYR A 27 -2.79 -4.61 -5.78
N GLU A 28 -3.25 -3.51 -6.37
CA GLU A 28 -2.94 -2.17 -5.90
C GLU A 28 -4.02 -1.69 -4.94
N ILE A 29 -3.61 -1.27 -3.75
CA ILE A 29 -4.52 -0.72 -2.75
C ILE A 29 -4.87 0.71 -3.11
N GLN A 30 -6.16 1.03 -2.97
CA GLN A 30 -6.66 2.38 -3.06
C GLN A 30 -6.09 3.24 -1.93
N THR A 31 -5.50 4.36 -2.34
CA THR A 31 -4.98 5.39 -1.46
C THR A 31 -5.63 6.72 -1.76
N GLU A 32 -5.75 7.56 -0.74
CA GLU A 32 -6.26 8.93 -0.86
C GLU A 32 -5.21 9.90 -0.30
N ASP A 33 -4.89 10.95 -1.06
CA ASP A 33 -4.01 12.01 -0.56
C ASP A 33 -4.81 12.93 0.36
N ILE A 34 -4.47 12.92 1.65
CA ILE A 34 -5.20 13.67 2.69
C ILE A 34 -4.65 15.08 2.85
N GLU A 35 -3.33 15.21 2.80
CA GLU A 35 -2.63 16.48 2.99
C GLU A 35 -1.34 16.49 2.20
N LYS A 36 -1.00 17.64 1.63
CA LYS A 36 0.27 17.85 0.94
C LYS A 36 0.75 19.27 1.20
N ASP A 37 1.96 19.37 1.74
CA ASP A 37 2.69 20.62 1.97
C ASP A 37 3.89 20.64 1.01
N GLU A 38 3.76 21.45 -0.05
CA GLU A 38 4.76 21.61 -1.11
C GLU A 38 6.03 22.30 -0.62
N ASP A 39 5.91 23.22 0.34
CA ASP A 39 7.03 24.01 0.88
C ASP A 39 7.90 23.15 1.80
N LYS A 40 7.26 22.37 2.69
CA LYS A 40 7.96 21.47 3.61
C LYS A 40 8.27 20.10 3.00
N LYS A 41 7.76 19.84 1.79
CA LYS A 41 7.82 18.53 1.14
C LYS A 41 7.31 17.42 2.06
N ILE A 42 6.13 17.62 2.63
CA ILE A 42 5.43 16.64 3.48
C ILE A 42 4.12 16.23 2.81
N GLN A 43 3.77 14.95 2.87
CA GLN A 43 2.46 14.49 2.45
C GLN A 43 1.91 13.43 3.41
N VAL A 44 0.58 13.38 3.49
CA VAL A 44 -0.17 12.40 4.28
C VAL A 44 -1.07 11.62 3.33
N VAL A 45 -0.90 10.30 3.32
CA VAL A 45 -1.59 9.38 2.42
C VAL A 45 -2.44 8.42 3.26
N ALA A 46 -3.72 8.35 2.97
CA ALA A 46 -4.62 7.37 3.56
C ALA A 46 -4.55 6.04 2.80
N ILE A 47 -4.57 4.93 3.54
CA ILE A 47 -4.64 3.57 3.02
C ILE A 47 -5.96 2.96 3.49
N GLY A 48 -6.82 2.62 2.52
CA GLY A 48 -8.20 2.22 2.78
C GLY A 48 -9.09 3.42 3.14
N PRO A 49 -10.42 3.26 3.02
CA PRO A 49 -11.37 4.33 3.33
C PRO A 49 -11.48 4.59 4.83
N ASP A 50 -11.76 5.83 5.19
CA ASP A 50 -12.17 6.19 6.55
C ASP A 50 -13.47 5.47 6.91
N ASN A 51 -13.49 4.89 8.11
CA ASN A 51 -14.62 4.16 8.65
C ASN A 51 -14.86 4.49 10.13
N ASN A 52 -14.31 5.61 10.61
CA ASN A 52 -14.32 6.03 12.02
C ASN A 52 -13.77 4.96 13.00
N GLY A 53 -13.04 3.97 12.48
CA GLY A 53 -12.40 2.93 13.26
C GLY A 53 -10.99 3.30 13.72
N PRO A 54 -10.24 2.33 14.27
CA PRO A 54 -8.85 2.54 14.65
C PRO A 54 -7.99 2.94 13.45
N ILE A 55 -7.19 4.00 13.64
CA ILE A 55 -6.24 4.52 12.64
C ILE A 55 -4.83 4.27 13.12
N LYS A 56 -3.93 3.94 12.19
CA LYS A 56 -2.50 3.82 12.46
C LYS A 56 -1.70 4.71 11.56
N SER A 57 -0.79 5.46 12.15
CA SER A 57 0.07 6.37 11.41
C SER A 57 1.48 5.80 11.34
N VAL A 58 2.02 5.70 10.13
CA VAL A 58 3.39 5.25 9.85
C VAL A 58 4.11 6.38 9.14
N LEU A 59 5.17 6.91 9.74
CA LEU A 59 6.02 7.90 9.11
C LEU A 59 7.30 7.23 8.63
N LEU A 60 7.59 7.33 7.33
CA LEU A 60 8.83 6.81 6.76
C LEU A 60 9.78 7.96 6.42
N LEU A 61 10.94 7.94 7.06
CA LEU A 61 12.02 8.91 6.89
C LEU A 61 13.28 8.20 6.38
N GLY A 62 14.07 8.86 5.54
CA GLY A 62 15.35 8.35 5.05
C GLY A 62 15.66 8.82 3.63
N GLU A 63 16.89 8.61 3.19
CA GLU A 63 17.34 8.99 1.85
C GLU A 63 16.60 8.24 0.74
N THR A 64 16.64 8.78 -0.47
CA THR A 64 16.14 8.14 -1.69
C THR A 64 16.90 6.83 -1.94
N GLY A 65 16.21 5.78 -2.42
CA GLY A 65 16.86 4.51 -2.78
C GLY A 65 17.15 3.55 -1.62
N VAL A 66 16.93 3.95 -0.35
CA VAL A 66 17.13 3.06 0.82
C VAL A 66 16.01 2.01 1.00
N GLY A 67 15.02 1.98 0.10
CA GLY A 67 13.98 0.96 0.09
C GLY A 67 12.74 1.25 0.93
N LYS A 68 12.45 2.51 1.27
CA LYS A 68 11.25 2.90 2.05
C LYS A 68 9.93 2.38 1.43
N THR A 69 9.79 2.45 0.11
CA THR A 69 8.64 1.88 -0.62
C THR A 69 8.51 0.37 -0.42
N ARG A 70 9.64 -0.34 -0.36
CA ARG A 70 9.66 -1.78 -0.09
C ARG A 70 9.20 -2.08 1.34
N VAL A 71 9.59 -1.26 2.31
CA VAL A 71 9.16 -1.39 3.70
C VAL A 71 7.65 -1.23 3.83
N ILE A 72 7.06 -0.17 3.26
CA ILE A 72 5.60 0.04 3.36
C ILE A 72 4.81 -1.06 2.65
N ASN A 73 5.23 -1.48 1.45
CA ASN A 73 4.60 -2.60 0.73
C ASN A 73 4.65 -3.88 1.56
N THR A 74 5.79 -4.18 2.19
CA THR A 74 5.93 -5.35 3.06
C THR A 74 5.02 -5.25 4.28
N MET A 75 5.00 -4.10 4.95
CA MET A 75 4.16 -3.85 6.12
C MET A 75 2.67 -4.05 5.81
N ILE A 76 2.22 -3.57 4.67
CA ILE A 76 0.84 -3.73 4.22
C ILE A 76 0.51 -5.19 3.96
N ASN A 77 1.35 -5.93 3.23
CA ASN A 77 1.11 -7.37 3.02
C ASN A 77 0.98 -8.10 4.36
N HIS A 78 1.85 -7.78 5.32
CA HIS A 78 1.77 -8.34 6.67
C HIS A 78 0.46 -7.95 7.40
N LEU A 79 0.06 -6.68 7.35
CA LEU A 79 -1.18 -6.19 7.98
C LEU A 79 -2.44 -6.89 7.46
N PHE A 80 -2.48 -7.17 6.16
CA PHE A 80 -3.57 -7.91 5.53
C PHE A 80 -3.41 -9.44 5.64
N GLY A 81 -2.41 -9.92 6.37
CA GLY A 81 -2.18 -11.36 6.57
C GLY A 81 -1.74 -12.10 5.32
N VAL A 82 -1.18 -11.41 4.33
CA VAL A 82 -0.64 -12.03 3.11
C VAL A 82 0.66 -12.74 3.46
N SER A 83 0.64 -14.06 3.32
CA SER A 83 1.78 -14.95 3.54
C SER A 83 2.73 -14.98 2.34
N PHE A 84 3.92 -15.53 2.53
CA PHE A 84 4.88 -15.67 1.42
C PHE A 84 4.39 -16.70 0.39
N GLU A 85 3.68 -17.72 0.84
CA GLU A 85 3.14 -18.83 0.04
C GLU A 85 1.92 -18.42 -0.79
N ASP A 86 1.29 -17.29 -0.46
CA ASP A 86 0.19 -16.75 -1.24
C ASP A 86 0.63 -16.37 -2.65
N ASN A 87 -0.19 -16.71 -3.63
CA ASN A 87 0.02 -16.39 -5.04
C ASN A 87 -0.43 -14.97 -5.40
N PHE A 88 -0.40 -14.05 -4.45
CA PHE A 88 -0.72 -12.66 -4.69
C PHE A 88 0.03 -11.72 -3.76
N ARG A 89 0.18 -10.46 -4.15
CA ARG A 89 0.73 -9.40 -3.30
C ARG A 89 -0.11 -8.15 -3.39
N LEU A 90 -0.09 -7.40 -2.29
CA LEU A 90 -0.59 -6.04 -2.23
C LEU A 90 0.56 -5.07 -2.51
N GLN A 91 0.28 -4.00 -3.23
CA GLN A 91 1.20 -2.88 -3.40
C GLN A 91 0.45 -1.57 -3.23
N LEU A 92 1.15 -0.54 -2.75
CA LEU A 92 0.65 0.81 -2.92
C LEU A 92 0.85 1.25 -4.37
N LYS A 93 -0.04 2.13 -4.83
CA LYS A 93 0.18 2.84 -6.08
C LYS A 93 1.48 3.61 -5.95
N ASP A 94 2.45 3.31 -6.81
CA ASP A 94 3.64 4.15 -6.91
C ASP A 94 3.16 5.54 -7.30
N GLN A 95 3.23 6.50 -6.38
CA GLN A 95 2.87 7.91 -6.61
C GLN A 95 3.74 8.58 -7.69
N VAL A 96 4.66 7.83 -8.31
CA VAL A 96 5.57 8.22 -9.40
C VAL A 96 5.00 7.89 -10.79
N LEU A 97 3.99 7.02 -10.93
CA LEU A 97 3.53 6.50 -12.23
C LEU A 97 2.62 7.41 -13.06
N ASN A 98 2.63 8.73 -12.81
CA ASN A 98 1.87 9.66 -13.65
C ASN A 98 2.59 10.07 -14.93
N ASN A 99 3.83 9.64 -15.20
CA ASN A 99 4.45 9.83 -16.51
C ASN A 99 5.44 8.71 -16.85
N SER A 100 5.16 8.04 -17.97
CA SER A 100 6.14 7.49 -18.92
C SER A 100 7.17 6.49 -18.37
N SER A 101 6.95 5.21 -18.71
CA SER A 101 8.00 4.27 -19.14
C SER A 101 9.43 4.56 -18.64
N LEU A 102 9.76 4.16 -17.41
CA LEU A 102 11.11 3.76 -16.98
C LEU A 102 11.02 3.26 -15.54
N GLN A 103 11.38 2.00 -15.37
CA GLN A 103 11.70 1.41 -14.08
C GLN A 103 12.85 2.21 -13.41
N VAL A 104 12.85 2.26 -12.08
CA VAL A 104 13.99 2.63 -11.23
C VAL A 104 14.24 4.12 -10.98
N GLU A 105 13.21 4.91 -10.66
CA GLU A 105 13.42 6.14 -9.88
C GLU A 105 12.46 6.19 -8.70
N SER A 106 12.85 5.57 -7.58
CA SER A 106 12.17 5.73 -6.29
C SER A 106 12.45 7.12 -5.69
N GLN A 107 12.28 8.21 -6.46
CA GLN A 107 12.51 9.56 -5.99
C GLN A 107 11.36 9.98 -5.07
N THR A 108 11.53 9.82 -3.75
CA THR A 108 10.60 10.39 -2.77
C THR A 108 10.97 11.86 -2.58
N GLU A 109 10.37 12.74 -3.37
CA GLU A 109 10.46 14.19 -3.20
C GLU A 109 9.87 14.64 -1.84
N TYR A 110 9.03 13.80 -1.22
CA TYR A 110 8.29 14.09 0.01
C TYR A 110 8.60 13.14 1.17
N ILE A 111 8.66 13.69 2.38
CA ILE A 111 8.42 12.96 3.62
C ILE A 111 6.96 12.50 3.61
N THR A 112 6.74 11.18 3.72
CA THR A 112 5.39 10.61 3.60
C THR A 112 4.94 9.96 4.90
N ALA A 113 3.82 10.43 5.43
CA ALA A 113 3.08 9.79 6.49
C ALA A 113 1.92 8.97 5.91
N TYR A 114 1.80 7.72 6.29
CA TYR A 114 0.69 6.84 5.90
C TYR A 114 -0.29 6.71 7.04
N LYS A 115 -1.56 7.04 6.81
CA LYS A 115 -2.69 6.76 7.70
C LYS A 115 -3.39 5.49 7.23
N VAL A 116 -3.18 4.39 7.95
CA VAL A 116 -3.83 3.11 7.69
C VAL A 116 -5.12 3.03 8.48
N TYR A 117 -6.25 3.05 7.78
CA TYR A 117 -7.55 2.79 8.38
C TYR A 117 -7.75 1.28 8.49
N HIS A 118 -8.07 0.79 9.69
CA HIS A 118 -8.33 -0.64 9.88
C HIS A 118 -9.50 -1.10 9.00
N GLN A 119 -9.28 -2.04 8.07
CA GLN A 119 -10.32 -2.59 7.21
C GLN A 119 -10.72 -4.01 7.64
N PRO A 120 -11.99 -4.41 7.45
CA PRO A 120 -12.40 -5.80 7.60
C PRO A 120 -11.52 -6.73 6.75
N GLY A 121 -10.81 -7.66 7.38
CA GLY A 121 -9.89 -8.57 6.70
C GLY A 121 -8.41 -8.28 6.91
N MET A 122 -8.06 -7.19 7.59
CA MET A 122 -6.75 -7.10 8.20
C MET A 122 -6.61 -8.19 9.27
N ALA A 123 -5.51 -8.94 9.20
CA ALA A 123 -5.23 -10.04 10.13
C ALA A 123 -4.79 -9.52 11.51
N TYR A 124 -4.26 -8.29 11.54
CA TYR A 124 -3.71 -7.70 12.75
C TYR A 124 -4.35 -6.35 13.02
N ASN A 125 -4.95 -6.24 14.21
CA ASN A 125 -5.06 -4.97 14.91
C ASN A 125 -3.65 -4.68 15.43
N LEU A 126 -2.87 -3.89 14.71
CA LEU A 126 -1.66 -3.33 15.32
C LEU A 126 -2.04 -2.44 16.52
#